data_AF-A0A1B0DI13-F1
#
_entry.id   AF-A0A1B0DI13-F1
#
_cell.length_a   1.000
_cell.length_b   1.000
_cell.length_c   1.000
_cell.angle_alpha   90.00
_cell.angle_beta   90.00
_cell.angle_gamma   90.00
#
_symmetry.space_group_name_H-M   'P 1'
#
loop_
_entity.id
_entity.type
_entity.pdbx_description
1 polymer ?
#
loop_
_entity_poly.entity_id
_entity_poly.type
_entity_poly.pdbx_seq_one_letter_code
_entity_poly.pdbx_strand_id
1 'polypeptide(L)' 'MRYRKSFTLTITVSTTPPQVTTYSKAIKVTVDGPREPRSKTSKNINFMLFSQCTLSLNIQR' A
#
# COMPACT_ATOMS: atom_id res chain seq x y z
N MET A 1 -8.45 -15.21 -9.39
CA MET A 1 -7.53 -15.09 -8.23
C MET A 1 -8.31 -14.53 -7.05
N ARG A 2 -8.49 -15.32 -5.99
CA ARG A 2 -9.44 -15.04 -4.88
C ARG A 2 -8.82 -13.99 -3.94
N TYR A 3 -9.41 -12.79 -3.84
CA TYR A 3 -8.82 -11.63 -3.14
C TYR A 3 -8.64 -11.79 -1.61
N ARG A 4 -9.11 -12.90 -1.04
CA ARG A 4 -9.29 -13.09 0.41
C ARG A 4 -8.08 -13.70 1.14
N LYS A 5 -6.95 -13.95 0.48
CA LYS A 5 -5.76 -14.57 1.11
C LYS A 5 -4.60 -13.57 1.24
N SER A 6 -4.08 -13.44 2.45
CA SER A 6 -2.87 -12.69 2.80
C SER A 6 -1.82 -13.65 3.33
N PHE A 7 -0.54 -13.33 3.15
CA PHE A 7 0.58 -14.10 3.70
C PHE A 7 0.91 -13.67 5.12
N THR A 8 1.42 -14.61 5.90
CA THR A 8 2.00 -14.37 7.23
C THR A 8 3.51 -14.41 7.08
N LEU A 9 4.20 -13.38 7.57
CA LEU A 9 5.67 -13.35 7.58
C LEU A 9 6.17 -13.86 8.93
N THR A 10 7.17 -14.75 8.87
CA THR A 10 7.87 -15.23 10.06
C THR A 10 9.31 -14.76 9.96
N ILE A 11 9.73 -13.93 10.91
CA ILE A 11 11.09 -13.40 11.00
C ILE A 11 11.77 -14.16 12.12
N THR A 12 12.83 -14.87 11.78
CA THR A 12 13.68 -15.59 12.72
C THR A 12 14.98 -14.83 12.87
N VAL A 13 15.27 -14.37 14.07
CA VAL A 13 16.53 -13.73 14.43
C VAL A 13 17.41 -14.78 15.11
N SER A 14 18.56 -15.09 14.51
CA SER A 14 19.52 -16.08 15.01
C SER A 14 20.39 -15.53 16.15
N THR A 15 19.75 -15.16 17.25
CA THR A 15 20.40 -14.82 18.53
C THR A 15 20.47 -16.04 19.43
N THR A 16 21.14 -15.91 20.59
CA THR A 16 21.13 -16.93 21.64
C THR A 16 20.44 -16.33 22.87
N PRO A 17 19.18 -16.68 23.18
CA PRO A 17 18.30 -17.65 22.49
C PRO A 17 17.72 -17.12 21.16
N PRO A 18 17.33 -18.01 20.22
CA PRO A 18 16.70 -17.59 18.97
C PRO A 18 15.35 -16.91 19.23
N GLN A 19 15.08 -15.82 18.52
CA GLN A 19 13.83 -15.09 18.63
C GLN A 19 13.04 -15.28 17.33
N VAL A 20 11.75 -15.60 17.47
CA VAL A 20 10.84 -15.76 16.33
C VAL A 20 9.70 -14.78 16.51
N THR A 21 9.49 -13.92 15.52
CA THR A 21 8.36 -13.00 15.49
C THR A 21 7.52 -13.28 14.25
N THR A 22 6.20 -13.20 14.41
CA THR A 22 5.25 -13.52 13.35
C THR A 22 4.36 -12.31 13.10
N TYR A 23 4.32 -11.86 11.85
CA TYR A 23 3.42 -10.80 11.42
C TYR A 23 2.29 -11.37 10.55
N SER A 24 1.10 -11.47 11.16
CA SER A 24 -0.08 -12.02 10.51
C SER A 24 -0.67 -11.06 9.46
N LYS A 25 -1.14 -11.60 8.32
CA LYS A 25 -1.74 -10.84 7.21
C LYS A 25 -0.86 -9.69 6.68
N ALA A 26 0.45 -9.88 6.72
CA ALA A 26 1.46 -8.88 6.39
C ALA A 26 1.38 -8.37 4.94
N ILE A 27 1.08 -9.24 3.97
CA ILE A 27 1.07 -8.86 2.56
C ILE A 27 -0.03 -9.56 1.79
N LYS A 28 -0.66 -8.82 0.89
CA LYS A 28 -1.56 -9.35 -0.14
C LYS A 28 -0.83 -9.33 -1.47
N VAL A 29 -0.44 -10.51 -1.95
CA VAL A 29 0.20 -10.65 -3.27
C VAL A 29 -0.86 -10.53 -4.35
N THR A 30 -0.62 -9.63 -5.30
CA THR A 30 -1.49 -9.40 -6.45
C THR A 30 -0.62 -9.26 -7.69
N VAL A 31 -1.15 -9.59 -8.87
CA VAL A 31 -0.40 -9.49 -10.13
C VAL A 31 -0.08 -8.04 -10.48
N ASP A 32 -1.07 -7.15 -10.32
CA ASP A 32 -0.98 -5.75 -10.73
C ASP A 32 -0.47 -4.82 -9.60
N GLY A 33 -0.34 -5.32 -8.36
CA GLY A 33 -0.13 -4.46 -7.20
C GLY A 33 -1.35 -3.59 -6.86
N PRO A 34 -1.20 -2.60 -5.95
CA PRO A 34 -2.17 -1.54 -5.75
C PRO A 34 -2.30 -0.76 -7.06
N ARG A 35 -3.44 -0.90 -7.73
CA ARG A 35 -3.65 -0.33 -9.06
C ARG A 35 -4.83 0.61 -9.04
N GLU A 36 -4.71 1.75 -9.72
CA GLU A 36 -5.83 2.64 -10.01
C GLU A 36 -6.94 1.87 -10.75
N PRO A 37 -8.22 2.22 -10.54
CA PRO A 37 -9.34 1.54 -11.17
C PRO A 37 -9.18 1.50 -12.70
N ARG A 38 -9.13 0.28 -13.25
CA ARG A 38 -8.93 0.03 -14.68
C ARG A 38 -10.23 0.25 -15.45
N SER A 39 -10.68 1.50 -15.61
CA SER A 39 -11.61 1.90 -16.66
C SER A 39 -11.62 3.41 -16.85
N LYS A 40 -11.43 3.83 -18.11
CA LYS A 40 -11.41 5.21 -18.58
C LYS A 40 -12.79 5.83 -18.39
N THR A 41 -12.90 6.92 -17.64
CA THR A 41 -14.02 7.86 -17.76
C THR A 41 -14.08 8.31 -19.22
N SER A 42 -15.08 7.86 -19.97
CA SER A 42 -15.53 8.55 -21.17
C SER A 42 -15.69 10.03 -20.79
N LYS A 43 -14.94 10.93 -21.43
CA LYS A 43 -14.91 12.37 -21.14
C LYS A 43 -16.32 12.95 -20.90
N ASN A 44 -16.67 13.17 -19.63
CA ASN A 44 -17.73 14.02 -19.04
C ASN A 44 -18.04 13.36 -17.68
N ILE A 45 -17.87 13.93 -16.49
CA ILE A 45 -17.96 15.31 -15.99
C ILE A 45 -17.16 15.30 -14.66
N ASN A 46 -16.50 16.41 -14.29
CA ASN A 46 -15.73 16.63 -13.03
C ASN A 46 -14.26 16.17 -13.01
N PHE A 47 -13.44 16.87 -13.79
CA PHE A 47 -12.03 17.07 -13.48
C PHE A 47 -11.91 18.18 -12.43
N MET A 48 -12.16 17.88 -11.15
CA MET A 48 -11.79 18.72 -10.00
C MET A 48 -11.81 17.83 -8.75
N LEU A 49 -10.80 17.95 -7.88
CA LEU A 49 -10.42 17.05 -6.77
C LEU A 49 -9.62 15.84 -7.27
N PHE A 50 -8.30 15.82 -7.44
CA PHE A 50 -7.25 16.22 -6.50
C PHE A 50 -6.00 16.65 -7.29
N SER A 51 -5.98 17.88 -7.79
CA SER A 51 -4.72 18.62 -7.97
C SER A 51 -4.58 19.53 -6.76
N GLN A 52 -4.16 18.95 -5.64
CA GLN A 52 -3.62 19.69 -4.51
C GLN A 52 -2.26 19.06 -4.19
N CYS A 53 -1.33 19.17 -5.14
CA CYS A 53 0.06 19.40 -4.77
C CYS A 53 0.11 20.80 -4.12
N THR A 54 -0.32 20.95 -2.87
CA THR A 54 0.06 22.12 -2.07
C THR A 54 1.38 21.81 -1.38
N LEU A 55 2.44 22.04 -2.14
CA LEU A 55 3.73 22.40 -1.59
C LEU A 55 3.52 23.71 -0.80
N SER A 56 3.44 23.65 0.52
CA SER A 56 3.63 24.79 1.42
C SER A 56 3.69 24.32 2.87
N LEU A 57 4.87 23.84 3.29
CA LEU A 57 5.33 24.14 4.64
C LEU A 57 6.40 25.23 4.49
N ASN A 58 5.91 26.46 4.56
CA ASN A 58 6.69 27.65 4.83
C ASN A 58 7.52 27.40 6.11
N ILE A 59 8.81 27.18 5.95
CA ILE A 59 9.76 27.51 7.00
C ILE A 59 10.12 28.97 6.76
N GLN A 60 9.39 29.86 7.45
CA GLN A 60 9.74 31.26 7.62
C GLN A 60 9.96 31.50 9.11
N ARG A 61 11.25 31.61 9.48
CA ARG A 61 11.82 31.97 10.78
C ARG A 61 11.79 30.92 11.89
#